data_AF-A0A9X1RJ25-F1
#
_entry.id   AF-A0A9X1RJ25-F1
#
_cell.length_a   1.000
_cell.length_b   1.000
_cell.length_c   1.000
_cell.angle_alpha   90.00
_cell.angle_beta   90.00
_cell.angle_gamma   90.00
#
_symmetry.space_group_name_H-M   'P 1'
#
loop_
_entity.id
_entity.type
_entity.pdbx_description
1 polymer ?
#
loop_
_entity_poly.entity_id
_entity_poly.type
_entity_poly.pdbx_seq_one_letter_code
_entity_poly.pdbx_strand_id
1 'polypeptide(L)'
;MIGRSGVAKVVPRLGQETLVQGFAKWFDPTSARVSRGGLMARSERDELEEAALPAVLVRRNDLPVPLAHPARSFFGGLPKLPPQFEWPVAEVTANETPETVALTFVAQIDLAEVPGSGWSPLPKRGTLFFFCSSVFVGEGNPPCRVLYSPTGGGAYPGRSPPPNLMPLAGTDGDAQVRWLDPALDFHSKVEFKYPLSFLPFRDVYSDQDAAGGEFMIEELCRVLGPGEPRAPDLLQSRRARDYEKDEDWPFNWLLINYVVRSILSRVQRDLTPGSYYKPITDEVATELKRLRVGAIGWLERCRALTPMDEVDADTKTAFRSWWLDVVQAYERIDRQVRTYAGQIAEDLGYAINHTIRCMATQGDDACDDAPFEYVANLERQNHWKAPTVEEGQRRHFGTALHQMLGYGSGPQDATEVHLEDMLLLQVQGDAAFFDWHSNIGCVLHFWIDRDALTQLDFSGVAATYECD
;
A
#
# COMPACT_ATOMS: atom_id res chain seq x y z
N MET A 1 -35.50 -12.56 19.76
CA MET A 1 -36.41 -13.03 18.70
C MET A 1 -36.15 -12.17 17.47
N ILE A 2 -35.10 -12.50 16.72
CA ILE A 2 -34.71 -11.90 15.44
C ILE A 2 -34.23 -13.09 14.60
N GLY A 3 -34.97 -13.43 13.56
CA GLY A 3 -34.74 -14.61 12.73
C GLY A 3 -33.62 -14.38 11.74
N ARG A 4 -32.60 -15.25 11.76
CA ARG A 4 -31.60 -15.36 10.70
C ARG A 4 -32.10 -16.37 9.68
N SER A 5 -32.48 -15.92 8.49
CA SER A 5 -32.70 -16.76 7.32
C SER A 5 -31.38 -16.90 6.55
N GLY A 6 -30.74 -18.05 6.67
CA GLY A 6 -29.61 -18.43 5.80
C GLY A 6 -30.15 -18.98 4.49
N VAL A 7 -29.88 -18.29 3.38
CA VAL A 7 -30.06 -18.83 2.03
C VAL A 7 -28.66 -19.11 1.49
N ALA A 8 -28.30 -20.39 1.40
CA ALA A 8 -27.09 -20.83 0.73
C ALA A 8 -27.27 -20.64 -0.79
N LYS A 9 -26.50 -19.73 -1.39
CA LYS A 9 -26.38 -19.59 -2.83
C LYS A 9 -25.42 -20.68 -3.32
N VAL A 10 -25.95 -21.65 -4.07
CA VAL A 10 -25.14 -22.62 -4.81
C VAL A 10 -24.66 -21.93 -6.08
N VAL A 11 -23.36 -21.64 -6.16
CA VAL A 11 -22.71 -21.16 -7.39
C VAL A 11 -22.32 -22.39 -8.22
N PRO A 12 -22.71 -22.49 -9.51
CA PRO A 12 -22.30 -23.60 -10.35
C PRO A 12 -20.83 -23.45 -10.75
N ARG A 13 -20.03 -24.50 -10.53
CA ARG A 13 -18.69 -24.63 -11.12
C ARG A 13 -18.83 -24.72 -12.64
N LEU A 14 -18.36 -23.71 -13.36
CA LEU A 14 -18.16 -23.74 -14.81
C LEU A 14 -16.92 -24.60 -15.11
N GLY A 15 -17.01 -25.46 -16.12
CA GLY A 15 -15.95 -26.37 -16.53
C GLY A 15 -14.79 -25.65 -17.22
N GLN A 16 -13.56 -25.90 -16.76
CA GLN A 16 -12.31 -25.31 -17.23
C GLN A 16 -11.95 -25.59 -18.71
N GLU A 17 -12.63 -26.49 -19.41
CA GLU A 17 -12.22 -26.95 -20.76
C GLU A 17 -12.57 -25.99 -21.92
N THR A 18 -13.25 -24.85 -21.68
CA THR A 18 -13.73 -23.98 -22.79
C THR A 18 -13.04 -22.60 -22.88
N LEU A 19 -12.14 -22.26 -21.96
CA LEU A 19 -11.57 -20.90 -21.85
C LEU A 19 -10.27 -20.66 -22.64
N VAL A 20 -9.59 -21.71 -23.12
CA VAL A 20 -8.25 -21.59 -23.73
C VAL A 20 -8.28 -21.09 -25.19
N GLN A 21 -9.43 -21.11 -25.88
CA GLN A 21 -9.47 -20.82 -27.33
C GLN A 21 -9.65 -19.34 -27.72
N GLY A 22 -9.89 -18.43 -26.77
CA GLY A 22 -10.08 -17.00 -27.04
C GLY A 22 -8.78 -16.17 -27.12
N PHE A 23 -7.70 -16.63 -26.47
CA PHE A 23 -6.51 -15.81 -26.22
C PHE A 23 -5.52 -15.70 -27.41
N ALA A 24 -5.55 -16.64 -28.35
CA ALA A 24 -4.50 -16.79 -29.37
C ALA A 24 -4.61 -15.86 -30.60
N LYS A 25 -5.57 -14.92 -30.65
CA LYS A 25 -5.85 -14.16 -31.89
C LYS A 25 -5.00 -12.92 -32.13
N TRP A 26 -4.19 -12.49 -31.16
CA TRP A 26 -3.37 -11.26 -31.24
C TRP A 26 -1.86 -11.51 -31.34
N PHE A 27 -1.44 -12.76 -31.24
CA PHE A 27 -0.08 -13.18 -31.56
C PHE A 27 -0.17 -14.13 -32.76
N ASP A 28 0.26 -13.67 -33.94
CA ASP A 28 0.35 -14.51 -35.14
C ASP A 28 1.73 -15.20 -35.16
N PRO A 29 1.83 -16.52 -34.93
CA PRO A 29 3.05 -17.27 -35.06
C PRO A 29 2.96 -18.17 -36.31
N THR A 30 2.51 -17.67 -37.46
CA THR A 30 2.46 -18.48 -38.69
C THR A 30 3.68 -18.28 -39.60
N SER A 31 4.77 -19.00 -39.29
CA SER A 31 5.77 -19.38 -40.29
C SER A 31 6.61 -20.59 -39.83
N ALA A 32 6.02 -21.79 -39.79
CA ALA A 32 6.73 -23.04 -40.08
C ALA A 32 5.76 -24.23 -40.18
N ARG A 33 5.59 -24.78 -41.38
CA ARG A 33 5.05 -26.14 -41.59
C ARG A 33 6.13 -27.14 -41.15
N VAL A 34 5.85 -27.95 -40.14
CA VAL A 34 6.59 -29.19 -39.88
C VAL A 34 5.64 -30.36 -39.63
N SER A 35 6.10 -31.48 -40.17
CA SER A 35 5.58 -32.84 -40.30
C SER A 35 4.99 -33.49 -39.04
N ARG A 36 3.96 -34.32 -39.29
CA ARG A 36 3.39 -35.31 -38.36
C ARG A 36 4.45 -36.32 -37.90
N GLY A 37 4.80 -36.27 -36.62
CA GLY A 37 5.55 -37.32 -35.93
C GLY A 37 5.30 -37.24 -34.42
N GLY A 38 4.67 -38.28 -33.86
CA GLY A 38 4.57 -38.58 -32.42
C GLY A 38 3.93 -37.51 -31.52
N LEU A 39 2.67 -37.71 -31.10
CA LEU A 39 2.15 -37.02 -29.91
C LEU A 39 2.91 -37.55 -28.68
N MET A 40 4.02 -36.90 -28.32
CA MET A 40 4.44 -36.90 -26.92
C MET A 40 3.42 -36.07 -26.15
N ALA A 41 2.93 -36.59 -25.02
CA ALA A 41 2.12 -35.81 -24.10
C ALA A 41 2.90 -34.54 -23.75
N ARG A 42 2.31 -33.37 -23.98
CA ARG A 42 2.90 -32.09 -23.55
C ARG A 42 3.08 -32.15 -22.04
N SER A 43 4.22 -31.65 -21.56
CA SER A 43 4.38 -31.52 -20.12
C SER A 43 3.51 -30.37 -19.62
N GLU A 44 3.03 -30.45 -18.38
CA GLU A 44 2.29 -29.37 -17.71
C GLU A 44 3.06 -28.03 -17.79
N ARG A 45 4.40 -28.09 -17.72
CA ARG A 45 5.28 -26.93 -17.91
C ARG A 45 5.18 -26.31 -19.30
N ASP A 46 5.12 -27.13 -20.37
CA ASP A 46 4.97 -26.61 -21.73
C ASP A 46 3.63 -25.87 -21.90
N GLU A 47 2.57 -26.35 -21.24
CA GLU A 47 1.25 -25.72 -21.27
C GLU A 47 1.24 -24.39 -20.50
N LEU A 48 1.86 -24.34 -19.31
CA LEU A 48 2.04 -23.10 -18.56
C LEU A 48 2.88 -22.08 -19.34
N GLU A 49 3.96 -22.53 -19.98
CA GLU A 49 4.81 -21.70 -20.82
C GLU A 49 4.06 -21.18 -22.06
N GLU A 50 3.10 -21.91 -22.62
CA GLU A 50 2.27 -21.44 -23.73
C GLU A 50 1.20 -20.45 -23.26
N ALA A 51 0.65 -20.65 -22.06
CA ALA A 51 -0.38 -19.81 -21.46
C ALA A 51 0.14 -18.52 -20.79
N ALA A 52 1.45 -18.42 -20.53
CA ALA A 52 2.02 -17.27 -19.85
C ALA A 52 1.91 -15.98 -20.68
N LEU A 53 1.33 -14.94 -20.10
CA LEU A 53 1.21 -13.61 -20.68
C LEU A 53 2.42 -12.74 -20.36
N PRO A 54 2.82 -11.84 -21.27
CA PRO A 54 3.84 -10.86 -20.95
C PRO A 54 3.27 -9.84 -19.96
N ALA A 55 4.03 -9.57 -18.90
CA ALA A 55 3.67 -8.66 -17.81
C ALA A 55 4.85 -7.74 -17.46
N VAL A 56 4.56 -6.71 -16.66
CA VAL A 56 5.56 -5.76 -16.17
C VAL A 56 5.46 -5.69 -14.66
N LEU A 57 6.55 -6.03 -14.00
CA LEU A 57 6.74 -5.87 -12.57
C LEU A 57 7.08 -4.40 -12.28
N VAL A 58 6.31 -3.76 -11.39
CA VAL A 58 6.37 -2.30 -11.12
C VAL A 58 7.07 -2.03 -9.80
N ARG A 59 8.39 -2.02 -9.81
CA ARG A 59 9.18 -1.85 -8.59
C ARG A 59 9.27 -0.39 -8.19
N ARG A 60 8.85 -0.08 -6.97
CA ARG A 60 9.07 1.23 -6.34
C ARG A 60 10.47 1.35 -5.73
N ASN A 61 10.94 2.57 -5.57
CA ASN A 61 12.20 2.85 -4.87
C ASN A 61 12.10 2.45 -3.38
N ASP A 62 13.25 2.07 -2.81
CA ASP A 62 13.31 1.55 -1.44
C ASP A 62 13.02 2.63 -0.38
N LEU A 63 13.19 3.92 -0.72
CA LEU A 63 12.81 5.07 0.13
C LEU A 63 12.03 6.11 -0.69
N PRO A 64 11.15 6.90 -0.04
CA PRO A 64 10.50 8.00 -0.71
C PRO A 64 11.48 9.13 -1.02
N VAL A 65 11.10 9.97 -1.98
CA VAL A 65 11.93 11.09 -2.44
C VAL A 65 11.18 12.43 -2.28
N PRO A 66 11.87 13.58 -2.29
CA PRO A 66 11.22 14.88 -2.27
C PRO A 66 10.17 15.04 -3.39
N LEU A 67 9.09 15.79 -3.14
CA LEU A 67 8.04 16.03 -4.15
C LEU A 67 8.61 16.60 -5.46
N ALA A 68 9.65 17.43 -5.37
CA ALA A 68 10.35 18.04 -6.50
C ALA A 68 11.20 17.07 -7.34
N HIS A 69 11.40 15.81 -6.89
CA HIS A 69 12.23 14.83 -7.59
C HIS A 69 11.83 14.66 -9.07
N PRO A 70 12.78 14.55 -10.01
CA PRO A 70 12.50 14.60 -11.44
C PRO A 70 11.78 13.37 -12.02
N ALA A 71 11.62 12.29 -11.24
CA ALA A 71 10.92 11.07 -11.66
C ALA A 71 9.62 11.34 -12.43
N ARG A 72 9.42 10.58 -13.52
CA ARG A 72 8.26 10.70 -14.42
C ARG A 72 7.23 9.61 -14.14
N SER A 73 7.66 8.44 -13.66
CA SER A 73 6.79 7.43 -13.08
C SER A 73 7.04 7.32 -11.58
N PHE A 74 5.97 7.38 -10.79
CA PHE A 74 6.02 7.31 -9.32
C PHE A 74 4.66 6.90 -8.75
N PHE A 75 4.70 6.25 -7.59
CA PHE A 75 3.54 6.16 -6.72
C PHE A 75 3.46 7.33 -5.74
N GLY A 76 2.24 7.65 -5.28
CA GLY A 76 1.97 8.67 -4.29
C GLY A 76 2.50 10.07 -4.67
N GLY A 77 2.64 10.97 -3.71
CA GLY A 77 3.06 12.35 -3.97
C GLY A 77 2.02 13.15 -4.76
N LEU A 78 2.49 14.11 -5.57
CA LEU A 78 1.63 15.00 -6.34
C LEU A 78 1.72 14.70 -7.84
N PRO A 79 0.59 14.51 -8.54
CA PRO A 79 0.60 14.27 -9.98
C PRO A 79 1.10 15.48 -10.74
N LYS A 80 1.86 15.25 -11.81
CA LYS A 80 2.24 16.27 -12.79
C LYS A 80 1.13 16.42 -13.84
N LEU A 81 -0.06 16.78 -13.36
CA LEU A 81 -1.31 16.73 -14.12
C LEU A 81 -1.41 17.90 -15.13
N PRO A 82 -1.82 17.65 -16.38
CA PRO A 82 -2.07 18.73 -17.35
C PRO A 82 -3.10 19.75 -16.83
N PRO A 83 -2.93 21.05 -17.13
CA PRO A 83 -3.79 22.10 -16.59
C PRO A 83 -5.28 21.93 -16.97
N GLN A 84 -5.57 21.34 -18.13
CA GLN A 84 -6.92 21.11 -18.64
C GLN A 84 -7.66 19.93 -18.00
N PHE A 85 -6.95 19.03 -17.32
CA PHE A 85 -7.62 17.97 -16.58
C PHE A 85 -8.13 18.55 -15.28
N GLU A 86 -9.33 18.14 -14.87
CA GLU A 86 -9.82 18.40 -13.52
C GLU A 86 -9.30 17.31 -12.58
N TRP A 87 -9.22 17.62 -11.28
CA TRP A 87 -8.93 16.59 -10.29
C TRP A 87 -10.15 15.66 -10.19
N PRO A 88 -10.00 14.34 -10.38
CA PRO A 88 -11.15 13.43 -10.32
C PRO A 88 -11.91 13.48 -9.00
N VAL A 89 -13.24 13.49 -9.08
CA VAL A 89 -14.15 13.43 -7.93
C VAL A 89 -15.11 12.25 -8.09
N ALA A 90 -15.61 11.72 -6.97
CA ALA A 90 -16.64 10.70 -6.96
C ALA A 90 -17.54 10.84 -5.72
N GLU A 91 -18.75 10.29 -5.81
CA GLU A 91 -19.59 10.01 -4.64
C GLU A 91 -19.04 8.77 -3.94
N VAL A 92 -18.70 8.89 -2.66
CA VAL A 92 -18.29 7.77 -1.79
C VAL A 92 -19.25 7.68 -0.61
N THR A 93 -19.40 6.49 -0.02
CA THR A 93 -20.20 6.33 1.21
C THR A 93 -19.27 6.22 2.40
N ALA A 94 -18.78 7.35 2.90
CA ALA A 94 -18.04 7.38 4.16
C ALA A 94 -19.02 7.38 5.34
N ASN A 95 -18.88 6.43 6.26
CA ASN A 95 -19.67 6.37 7.50
C ASN A 95 -21.19 6.39 7.30
N GLU A 96 -21.69 5.62 6.32
CA GLU A 96 -23.12 5.54 5.97
C GLU A 96 -23.72 6.83 5.38
N THR A 97 -22.92 7.87 5.15
CA THR A 97 -23.34 9.12 4.51
C THR A 97 -22.67 9.29 3.14
N PRO A 98 -23.45 9.49 2.05
CA PRO A 98 -22.90 9.84 0.76
C PRO A 98 -22.21 11.21 0.80
N GLU A 99 -21.00 11.31 0.28
CA GLU A 99 -20.27 12.56 0.10
C GLU A 99 -19.50 12.59 -1.23
N THR A 100 -19.45 13.77 -1.87
CA THR A 100 -18.59 14.01 -3.02
C THR A 100 -17.17 14.32 -2.57
N VAL A 101 -16.23 13.44 -2.85
CA VAL A 101 -14.83 13.61 -2.46
C VAL A 101 -13.91 13.68 -3.67
N ALA A 102 -12.79 14.40 -3.52
CA ALA A 102 -11.71 14.29 -4.47
C ALA A 102 -11.00 12.94 -4.28
N LEU A 103 -10.78 12.22 -5.38
CA LEU A 103 -10.13 10.92 -5.35
C LEU A 103 -8.65 11.04 -4.99
N THR A 104 -8.14 10.06 -4.25
CA THR A 104 -6.73 9.97 -3.87
C THR A 104 -5.88 9.63 -5.08
N PHE A 105 -4.79 10.37 -5.27
CA PHE A 105 -3.82 10.09 -6.31
C PHE A 105 -2.98 8.85 -5.93
N VAL A 106 -3.01 7.83 -6.78
CA VAL A 106 -2.33 6.55 -6.55
C VAL A 106 -0.98 6.51 -7.26
N ALA A 107 -0.98 6.77 -8.57
CA ALA A 107 0.19 6.57 -9.41
C ALA A 107 0.21 7.49 -10.63
N GLN A 108 1.41 7.83 -11.09
CA GLN A 108 1.67 8.38 -12.40
C GLN A 108 2.67 7.47 -13.11
N ILE A 109 2.39 7.11 -14.37
CA ILE A 109 3.25 6.23 -15.17
C ILE A 109 3.48 6.87 -16.53
N ASP A 110 4.73 7.23 -16.83
CA ASP A 110 5.15 7.65 -18.17
C ASP A 110 5.39 6.39 -19.01
N LEU A 111 4.55 6.19 -20.03
CA LEU A 111 4.57 4.98 -20.85
C LEU A 111 5.84 4.83 -21.69
N ALA A 112 6.67 5.87 -21.80
CA ALA A 112 8.00 5.75 -22.40
C ALA A 112 9.01 5.00 -21.49
N GLU A 113 8.70 4.82 -20.20
CA GLU A 113 9.52 4.07 -19.23
C GLU A 113 9.08 2.61 -19.10
N VAL A 114 7.86 2.27 -19.53
CA VAL A 114 7.31 0.92 -19.45
C VAL A 114 7.91 0.06 -20.59
N PRO A 115 8.57 -1.07 -20.27
CA PRO A 115 9.09 -1.98 -21.28
C PRO A 115 7.92 -2.62 -22.03
N GLY A 116 8.09 -2.81 -23.34
CA GLY A 116 7.05 -3.47 -24.13
C GLY A 116 6.96 -3.08 -25.58
N SER A 117 7.99 -2.46 -26.14
CA SER A 117 8.03 -2.09 -27.55
C SER A 117 7.82 -3.29 -28.46
N GLY A 118 6.60 -3.42 -28.99
CA GLY A 118 6.24 -4.44 -29.97
C GLY A 118 5.31 -5.55 -29.47
N TRP A 119 5.09 -5.67 -28.15
CA TRP A 119 4.15 -6.67 -27.59
C TRP A 119 3.11 -6.06 -26.64
N SER A 120 3.41 -4.92 -26.01
CA SER A 120 2.46 -4.29 -25.10
C SER A 120 1.32 -3.63 -25.88
N PRO A 121 0.06 -3.80 -25.43
CA PRO A 121 -1.08 -3.09 -26.00
C PRO A 121 -1.14 -1.62 -25.55
N LEU A 122 -0.29 -1.21 -24.60
CA LEU A 122 -0.26 0.16 -24.10
C LEU A 122 0.28 1.13 -25.17
N PRO A 123 -0.13 2.41 -25.14
CA PRO A 123 0.48 3.44 -25.95
C PRO A 123 1.98 3.52 -25.71
N LYS A 124 2.78 3.71 -26.77
CA LYS A 124 4.25 3.81 -26.66
C LYS A 124 4.71 5.07 -25.92
N ARG A 125 3.83 6.05 -25.76
CA ARG A 125 4.10 7.38 -25.20
C ARG A 125 2.85 7.92 -24.52
N GLY A 126 3.08 8.89 -23.65
CA GLY A 126 2.04 9.52 -22.86
C GLY A 126 2.18 9.13 -21.39
N THR A 127 1.25 9.62 -20.59
CA THR A 127 1.25 9.43 -19.15
C THR A 127 -0.13 8.99 -18.70
N LEU A 128 -0.17 7.92 -17.90
CA LEU A 128 -1.35 7.50 -17.17
C LEU A 128 -1.32 8.08 -15.76
N PHE A 129 -2.47 8.57 -15.28
CA PHE A 129 -2.67 9.04 -13.92
C PHE A 129 -3.79 8.24 -13.28
N PHE A 130 -3.51 7.61 -12.14
CA PHE A 130 -4.43 6.72 -11.45
C PHE A 130 -4.97 7.40 -10.20
N PHE A 131 -6.28 7.44 -10.06
CA PHE A 131 -6.99 7.97 -8.91
C PHE A 131 -8.00 6.95 -8.40
N CYS A 132 -8.12 6.84 -7.07
CA CYS A 132 -9.06 5.93 -6.42
C CYS A 132 -9.60 6.54 -5.13
N SER A 133 -10.81 6.14 -4.73
CA SER A 133 -11.30 6.39 -3.37
C SER A 133 -10.32 5.75 -2.40
N SER A 134 -9.92 6.47 -1.35
CA SER A 134 -9.14 5.87 -0.26
C SER A 134 -10.02 5.32 0.86
N VAL A 135 -11.35 5.35 0.73
CA VAL A 135 -12.29 4.72 1.67
C VAL A 135 -12.63 3.35 1.12
N PHE A 136 -11.93 2.33 1.60
CA PHE A 136 -12.08 0.96 1.11
C PHE A 136 -12.93 0.07 2.03
N VAL A 137 -13.28 0.54 3.23
CA VAL A 137 -14.01 -0.27 4.21
C VAL A 137 -15.37 -0.67 3.66
N GLY A 138 -15.52 -1.95 3.30
CA GLY A 138 -16.73 -2.51 2.73
C GLY A 138 -16.91 -2.28 1.22
N GLU A 139 -15.95 -1.62 0.55
CA GLU A 139 -15.99 -1.35 -0.89
C GLU A 139 -15.08 -2.34 -1.64
N GLY A 140 -15.66 -3.41 -2.21
CA GLY A 140 -14.92 -4.31 -3.11
C GLY A 140 -14.58 -3.69 -4.47
N ASN A 141 -15.26 -2.59 -4.84
CA ASN A 141 -15.12 -1.89 -6.12
C ASN A 141 -15.03 -0.37 -5.87
N PRO A 142 -13.91 0.14 -5.35
CA PRO A 142 -13.79 1.54 -4.98
C PRO A 142 -13.93 2.46 -6.21
N PRO A 143 -14.60 3.62 -6.10
CA PRO A 143 -14.68 4.59 -7.19
C PRO A 143 -13.28 5.01 -7.67
N CYS A 144 -13.04 4.92 -8.97
CA CYS A 144 -11.73 5.21 -9.55
C CYS A 144 -11.83 6.03 -10.83
N ARG A 145 -10.72 6.66 -11.21
CA ARG A 145 -10.54 7.31 -12.51
C ARG A 145 -9.11 7.14 -12.99
N VAL A 146 -8.95 6.78 -14.26
CA VAL A 146 -7.66 6.81 -14.94
C VAL A 146 -7.71 7.85 -16.05
N LEU A 147 -6.71 8.74 -16.07
CA LEU A 147 -6.58 9.78 -17.08
C LEU A 147 -5.36 9.47 -17.96
N TYR A 148 -5.51 9.67 -19.27
CA TYR A 148 -4.40 9.55 -20.23
C TYR A 148 -4.07 10.90 -20.85
N SER A 149 -2.80 11.30 -20.79
CA SER A 149 -2.27 12.43 -21.55
C SER A 149 -1.26 11.94 -22.58
N PRO A 150 -1.28 12.43 -23.83
CA PRO A 150 -0.26 12.08 -24.83
C PRO A 150 1.13 12.67 -24.52
N THR A 151 1.25 13.56 -23.53
CA THR A 151 2.51 14.16 -23.09
C THR A 151 3.26 13.26 -22.11
N GLY A 152 4.59 13.38 -22.05
CA GLY A 152 5.41 12.66 -21.07
C GLY A 152 5.22 13.15 -19.64
N GLY A 153 5.59 12.33 -18.66
CA GLY A 153 5.24 12.52 -17.24
C GLY A 153 5.99 13.66 -16.57
N GLY A 154 7.00 14.22 -17.22
CA GLY A 154 7.74 15.40 -16.77
C GLY A 154 7.26 16.73 -17.35
N ALA A 155 6.18 16.75 -18.16
CA ALA A 155 5.78 17.92 -18.93
C ALA A 155 5.17 19.06 -18.08
N TYR A 156 4.68 18.76 -16.89
CA TYR A 156 3.98 19.70 -16.01
C TYR A 156 4.56 19.71 -14.60
N PRO A 157 4.39 20.81 -13.84
CA PRO A 157 4.71 20.82 -12.42
C PRO A 157 3.74 19.93 -11.63
N GLY A 158 4.14 19.54 -10.41
CA GLY A 158 3.24 18.86 -9.48
C GLY A 158 2.04 19.75 -9.14
N ARG A 159 0.83 19.17 -9.17
CA ARG A 159 -0.42 19.87 -8.85
C ARG A 159 -0.79 19.62 -7.38
N SER A 160 -1.04 20.70 -6.64
CA SER A 160 -1.54 20.64 -5.27
C SER A 160 -2.90 19.92 -5.20
N PRO A 161 -3.16 19.15 -4.13
CA PRO A 161 -4.45 18.49 -3.97
C PRO A 161 -5.55 19.52 -3.75
N PRO A 162 -6.79 19.23 -4.16
CA PRO A 162 -7.92 20.10 -3.87
C PRO A 162 -8.22 20.12 -2.35
N PRO A 163 -8.82 21.19 -1.82
CA PRO A 163 -9.10 21.32 -0.39
C PRO A 163 -9.99 20.20 0.20
N ASN A 164 -10.87 19.62 -0.62
CA ASN A 164 -11.75 18.52 -0.26
C ASN A 164 -11.14 17.13 -0.52
N LEU A 165 -9.81 17.02 -0.68
CA LEU A 165 -9.14 15.72 -0.66
C LEU A 165 -9.30 15.10 0.72
N MET A 166 -9.83 13.88 0.74
CA MET A 166 -10.07 13.14 1.97
C MET A 166 -8.76 12.60 2.56
N PRO A 167 -8.73 12.29 3.87
CA PRO A 167 -7.63 11.55 4.45
C PRO A 167 -7.46 10.18 3.79
N LEU A 168 -6.22 9.72 3.70
CA LEU A 168 -5.91 8.34 3.31
C LEU A 168 -6.59 7.37 4.29
N ALA A 169 -7.22 6.32 3.78
CA ALA A 169 -8.08 5.40 4.54
C ALA A 169 -9.40 6.01 5.12
N GLY A 170 -9.76 7.24 4.77
CA GLY A 170 -10.95 7.91 5.29
C GLY A 170 -10.79 8.49 6.71
N THR A 171 -11.86 9.06 7.25
CA THR A 171 -11.85 9.66 8.60
C THR A 171 -11.94 8.63 9.73
N ASP A 172 -12.45 7.45 9.43
CA ASP A 172 -12.80 6.41 10.42
C ASP A 172 -12.01 5.10 10.21
N GLY A 173 -11.25 5.00 9.10
CA GLY A 173 -10.51 3.79 8.74
C GLY A 173 -9.20 3.60 9.48
N ASP A 174 -8.56 2.44 9.23
CA ASP A 174 -7.24 2.02 9.74
C ASP A 174 -6.10 2.86 9.14
N ALA A 175 -6.20 4.18 9.27
CA ALA A 175 -5.28 5.13 8.67
C ALA A 175 -3.84 4.81 9.09
N GLN A 176 -2.98 4.81 8.06
CA GLN A 176 -1.52 4.76 8.01
C GLN A 176 -0.78 5.36 9.21
N VAL A 177 -1.41 6.28 9.93
CA VAL A 177 -1.15 6.54 11.35
C VAL A 177 -2.35 7.30 11.92
N ARG A 178 -3.22 6.65 12.74
CA ARG A 178 -4.47 7.21 13.34
C ARG A 178 -4.34 8.52 14.13
N TRP A 179 -3.12 9.05 14.23
CA TRP A 179 -2.77 10.26 14.96
C TRP A 179 -2.28 11.40 14.08
N LEU A 180 -2.19 11.21 12.76
CA LEU A 180 -2.08 12.34 11.84
C LEU A 180 -3.38 13.14 11.80
N ASP A 181 -3.27 14.44 11.55
CA ASP A 181 -4.31 15.44 11.60
C ASP A 181 -4.46 15.94 10.17
N PRO A 182 -5.59 15.64 9.52
CA PRO A 182 -5.89 16.06 8.17
C PRO A 182 -5.78 17.55 7.88
N ALA A 183 -5.81 18.40 8.91
CA ALA A 183 -5.65 19.84 8.79
C ALA A 183 -4.19 20.31 8.87
N LEU A 184 -3.30 19.52 9.48
CA LEU A 184 -1.92 19.91 9.77
C LEU A 184 -0.89 19.11 8.99
N ASP A 185 -1.12 17.80 8.83
CA ASP A 185 -0.12 16.89 8.28
C ASP A 185 -0.42 16.61 6.81
N PHE A 186 0.47 17.05 5.92
CA PHE A 186 0.33 16.82 4.49
C PHE A 186 0.17 15.33 4.13
N HIS A 187 0.94 14.47 4.80
CA HIS A 187 0.94 13.02 4.57
C HIS A 187 -0.25 12.27 5.18
N SER A 188 -1.20 12.98 5.78
CA SER A 188 -2.52 12.40 6.10
C SER A 188 -3.42 12.25 4.87
N LYS A 189 -3.18 13.03 3.82
CA LYS A 189 -3.99 13.08 2.59
C LYS A 189 -3.22 12.68 1.33
N VAL A 190 -1.90 12.83 1.36
CA VAL A 190 -1.03 12.60 0.21
C VAL A 190 0.07 11.63 0.59
N GLU A 191 0.10 10.47 -0.07
CA GLU A 191 1.15 9.47 0.16
C GLU A 191 2.53 10.04 -0.20
N PHE A 192 3.59 9.45 0.34
CA PHE A 192 4.95 9.78 -0.07
C PHE A 192 5.20 9.44 -1.55
N LYS A 193 6.15 10.15 -2.17
CA LYS A 193 6.51 9.92 -3.57
C LYS A 193 7.55 8.82 -3.68
N TYR A 194 7.23 7.75 -4.41
CA TYR A 194 8.16 6.65 -4.68
C TYR A 194 8.39 6.49 -6.18
N PRO A 195 9.58 6.83 -6.72
CA PRO A 195 9.92 6.58 -8.12
C PRO A 195 9.76 5.11 -8.51
N LEU A 196 9.35 4.85 -9.74
CA LEU A 196 9.16 3.50 -10.26
C LEU A 196 10.27 3.08 -11.22
N SER A 197 10.51 1.77 -11.24
CA SER A 197 11.26 1.04 -12.24
C SER A 197 10.41 -0.13 -12.73
N PHE A 198 10.65 -0.55 -13.97
CA PHE A 198 9.78 -1.51 -14.64
C PHE A 198 10.61 -2.67 -15.17
N LEU A 199 10.18 -3.89 -14.84
CA LEU A 199 10.90 -5.10 -15.21
C LEU A 199 9.97 -6.08 -15.95
N PRO A 200 10.28 -6.49 -17.19
CA PRO A 200 9.44 -7.42 -17.92
C PRO A 200 9.57 -8.83 -17.36
N PHE A 201 8.44 -9.49 -17.18
CA PHE A 201 8.37 -10.88 -16.76
C PHE A 201 7.19 -11.60 -17.42
N ARG A 202 7.09 -12.90 -17.23
CA ARG A 202 5.93 -13.68 -17.70
C ARG A 202 5.04 -14.02 -16.53
N ASP A 203 3.77 -13.67 -16.66
CA ASP A 203 2.74 -13.99 -15.68
C ASP A 203 1.92 -15.17 -16.21
N VAL A 204 1.68 -16.15 -15.36
CA VAL A 204 0.87 -17.33 -15.67
C VAL A 204 -0.43 -17.23 -14.90
N TYR A 205 -1.50 -17.83 -15.39
CA TYR A 205 -2.72 -18.05 -14.62
C TYR A 205 -2.67 -19.47 -14.05
N SER A 206 -2.75 -19.63 -12.73
CA SER A 206 -2.79 -20.94 -12.08
C SER A 206 -3.59 -20.91 -10.79
N ASP A 207 -4.68 -21.68 -10.74
CA ASP A 207 -5.53 -21.83 -9.57
C ASP A 207 -4.87 -22.79 -8.58
N GLN A 208 -3.95 -22.28 -7.75
CA GLN A 208 -3.35 -23.01 -6.63
C GLN A 208 -2.61 -24.31 -7.02
N ASP A 209 -2.23 -24.50 -8.29
CA ASP A 209 -1.35 -25.59 -8.67
C ASP A 209 0.11 -25.29 -8.31
N ALA A 210 0.84 -26.33 -7.89
CA ALA A 210 2.22 -26.19 -7.48
C ALA A 210 3.13 -25.81 -8.65
N ALA A 211 2.83 -26.31 -9.86
CA ALA A 211 3.65 -26.11 -11.06
C ALA A 211 3.65 -24.64 -11.52
N GLY A 212 2.50 -23.97 -11.53
CA GLY A 212 2.37 -22.56 -11.83
C GLY A 212 2.96 -21.68 -10.74
N GLY A 213 2.82 -22.08 -9.46
CA GLY A 213 3.51 -21.40 -8.35
C GLY A 213 5.04 -21.45 -8.49
N GLU A 214 5.59 -22.62 -8.81
CA GLU A 214 7.02 -22.79 -9.09
C GLU A 214 7.47 -21.98 -10.30
N PHE A 215 6.71 -22.00 -11.39
CA PHE A 215 6.98 -21.19 -12.59
C PHE A 215 7.03 -19.69 -12.27
N MET A 216 6.06 -19.19 -11.52
CA MET A 216 6.01 -17.78 -11.12
C MET A 216 7.22 -17.40 -10.26
N ILE A 217 7.65 -18.27 -9.35
CA ILE A 217 8.87 -18.03 -8.56
C ILE A 217 10.11 -18.04 -9.44
N GLU A 218 10.22 -18.97 -10.39
CA GLU A 218 11.33 -18.99 -11.35
C GLU A 218 11.41 -17.67 -12.14
N GLU A 219 10.28 -17.17 -12.64
CA GLU A 219 10.20 -15.90 -13.37
C GLU A 219 10.52 -14.69 -12.47
N LEU A 220 10.02 -14.66 -11.24
CA LEU A 220 10.33 -13.59 -10.28
C LEU A 220 11.80 -13.63 -9.86
N CYS A 221 12.36 -14.81 -9.60
CA CYS A 221 13.79 -14.99 -9.30
C CYS A 221 14.68 -14.54 -10.47
N ARG A 222 14.26 -14.82 -11.71
CA ARG A 222 14.98 -14.39 -12.92
C ARG A 222 15.09 -12.87 -13.00
N VAL A 223 14.07 -12.16 -12.54
CA VAL A 223 13.95 -10.70 -12.70
C VAL A 223 14.44 -9.93 -11.48
N LEU A 224 14.16 -10.41 -10.27
CA LEU A 224 14.52 -9.76 -9.01
C LEU A 224 15.81 -10.30 -8.39
N GLY A 225 16.29 -11.46 -8.86
CA GLY A 225 17.31 -12.23 -8.16
C GLY A 225 16.68 -13.14 -7.09
N PRO A 226 17.50 -14.02 -6.46
CA PRO A 226 17.01 -14.93 -5.43
C PRO A 226 16.48 -14.16 -4.22
N GLY A 227 15.41 -14.67 -3.61
CA GLY A 227 14.92 -14.14 -2.34
C GLY A 227 15.95 -14.30 -1.23
N GLU A 228 16.07 -13.29 -0.38
CA GLU A 228 16.85 -13.41 0.86
C GLU A 228 15.98 -14.02 1.97
N PRO A 229 16.58 -14.65 3.01
CA PRO A 229 15.84 -15.15 4.15
C PRO A 229 14.96 -14.08 4.79
N ARG A 230 13.78 -14.51 5.29
CA ARG A 230 12.90 -13.64 6.06
C ARG A 230 13.63 -13.19 7.33
N ALA A 231 13.92 -11.90 7.40
CA ALA A 231 14.36 -11.26 8.62
C ALA A 231 13.12 -10.78 9.40
N PRO A 232 13.16 -10.79 10.74
CA PRO A 232 12.11 -10.13 11.53
C PRO A 232 11.98 -8.69 11.08
N ASP A 233 10.76 -8.27 10.83
CA ASP A 233 10.47 -6.86 10.64
C ASP A 233 10.74 -6.15 11.97
N LEU A 234 11.74 -5.27 11.97
CA LEU A 234 12.17 -4.57 13.18
C LEU A 234 11.07 -3.67 13.76
N LEU A 235 9.98 -3.40 13.04
CA LEU A 235 8.93 -2.50 13.47
C LEU A 235 7.61 -3.22 13.79
N GLN A 236 7.48 -4.49 13.38
CA GLN A 236 6.36 -5.34 13.78
C GLN A 236 6.79 -6.22 14.96
N SER A 237 6.01 -6.21 16.04
CA SER A 237 6.21 -7.08 17.22
C SER A 237 7.28 -6.65 18.24
N ARG A 238 7.72 -5.37 18.25
CA ARG A 238 8.57 -4.86 19.33
C ARG A 238 7.79 -4.68 20.63
N ARG A 239 8.48 -4.92 21.74
CA ARG A 239 8.02 -4.66 23.09
C ARG A 239 8.62 -3.35 23.56
N ALA A 240 8.02 -2.72 24.57
CA ALA A 240 8.53 -1.44 25.08
C ALA A 240 10.01 -1.47 25.52
N ARG A 241 10.47 -2.61 26.05
CA ARG A 241 11.87 -2.82 26.43
C ARG A 241 12.86 -2.72 25.26
N ASP A 242 12.38 -2.94 24.02
CA ASP A 242 13.18 -2.88 22.80
C ASP A 242 13.38 -1.43 22.31
N TYR A 243 12.92 -0.44 23.09
CA TYR A 243 13.05 1.00 22.85
C TYR A 243 13.66 1.75 24.05
N GLU A 244 14.30 1.06 24.99
CA GLU A 244 14.87 1.68 26.19
C GLU A 244 16.12 2.52 25.92
N LYS A 245 16.82 2.30 24.79
CA LYS A 245 18.07 2.98 24.47
C LYS A 245 17.89 4.14 23.50
N ASP A 246 18.80 5.11 23.55
CA ASP A 246 18.81 6.29 22.66
C ASP A 246 18.99 5.90 21.20
N GLU A 247 19.87 4.93 20.94
CA GLU A 247 20.18 4.41 19.60
C GLU A 247 18.97 3.82 18.88
N ASP A 248 17.87 3.55 19.59
CA ASP A 248 16.64 2.99 19.03
C ASP A 248 15.66 4.06 18.50
N TRP A 249 16.03 5.36 18.52
CA TRP A 249 15.11 6.45 18.18
C TRP A 249 15.75 7.45 17.19
N PRO A 250 15.12 7.76 16.04
CA PRO A 250 15.50 8.90 15.20
C PRO A 250 15.00 10.21 15.84
N PHE A 251 15.61 10.61 16.96
CA PHE A 251 15.14 11.73 17.77
C PHE A 251 15.23 13.07 17.03
N ASN A 252 14.05 13.56 16.65
CA ASN A 252 13.77 14.94 16.27
C ASN A 252 12.41 15.34 16.87
N TRP A 253 12.07 16.63 16.80
CA TRP A 253 10.80 17.13 17.35
C TRP A 253 9.57 16.59 16.63
N LEU A 254 9.71 16.15 15.37
CA LEU A 254 8.67 15.52 14.56
C LEU A 254 8.27 14.15 15.16
N LEU A 255 9.25 13.31 15.49
CA LEU A 255 9.01 12.01 16.14
C LEU A 255 8.28 12.20 17.48
N ILE A 256 8.79 13.11 18.33
CA ILE A 256 8.17 13.43 19.62
C ILE A 256 6.71 13.85 19.41
N ASN A 257 6.45 14.75 18.46
CA ASN A 257 5.09 15.20 18.14
C ASN A 257 4.18 14.02 17.76
N TYR A 258 4.61 13.16 16.85
CA TYR A 258 3.79 12.02 16.41
C TYR A 258 3.53 10.99 17.51
N VAL A 259 4.54 10.64 18.32
CA VAL A 259 4.38 9.73 19.47
C VAL A 259 3.42 10.31 20.52
N VAL A 260 3.49 11.61 20.77
CA VAL A 260 2.60 12.27 21.74
C VAL A 260 1.16 12.28 21.23
N ARG A 261 0.96 12.50 19.93
CA ARG A 261 -0.36 12.48 19.30
C ARG A 261 -0.96 11.08 19.26
N SER A 262 -0.16 10.04 19.04
CA SER A 262 -0.62 8.65 19.13
C SER A 262 -1.12 8.33 20.53
N ILE A 263 -0.35 8.70 21.57
CA ILE A 263 -0.75 8.53 22.97
C ILE A 263 -2.03 9.30 23.28
N LEU A 264 -2.18 10.55 22.83
CA LEU A 264 -3.40 11.32 23.03
C LEU A 264 -4.62 10.68 22.37
N SER A 265 -4.46 10.18 21.14
CA SER A 265 -5.51 9.45 20.42
C SER A 265 -5.99 8.23 21.22
N ARG A 266 -5.05 7.41 21.74
CA ARG A 266 -5.36 6.25 22.60
C ARG A 266 -6.07 6.65 23.90
N VAL A 267 -5.53 7.65 24.60
CA VAL A 267 -6.11 8.14 25.86
C VAL A 267 -7.51 8.68 25.65
N GLN A 268 -7.75 9.44 24.57
CA GLN A 268 -9.06 9.98 24.25
C GLN A 268 -10.07 8.88 23.89
N ARG A 269 -9.62 7.87 23.13
CA ARG A 269 -10.42 6.68 22.82
C ARG A 269 -10.84 5.92 24.07
N ASP A 270 -9.93 5.71 25.03
CA ASP A 270 -10.21 4.97 26.26
C ASP A 270 -11.04 5.78 27.29
N LEU A 271 -10.93 7.11 27.27
CA LEU A 271 -11.81 7.99 28.04
C LEU A 271 -13.23 8.09 27.46
N THR A 272 -13.42 7.77 26.18
CA THR A 272 -14.72 7.86 25.50
C THR A 272 -15.53 6.57 25.72
N PRO A 273 -16.71 6.63 26.38
CA PRO A 273 -17.56 5.46 26.56
C PRO A 273 -17.90 4.81 25.22
N GLY A 274 -17.90 3.49 25.16
CA GLY A 274 -18.39 2.77 23.99
C GLY A 274 -19.32 1.64 24.39
N SER A 275 -20.18 1.27 23.46
CA SER A 275 -21.30 0.35 23.68
C SER A 275 -20.89 -1.05 24.14
N TYR A 276 -19.67 -1.50 23.81
CA TYR A 276 -19.23 -2.88 24.04
C TYR A 276 -18.34 -3.07 25.28
N TYR A 277 -17.92 -2.00 25.97
CA TYR A 277 -16.96 -2.09 27.07
C TYR A 277 -17.57 -1.67 28.40
N LYS A 278 -17.09 -2.30 29.47
CA LYS A 278 -17.45 -1.89 30.83
C LYS A 278 -17.04 -0.43 31.05
N PRO A 279 -17.83 0.37 31.77
CA PRO A 279 -17.38 1.68 32.20
C PRO A 279 -16.05 1.57 32.94
N ILE A 280 -15.11 2.48 32.64
CA ILE A 280 -13.84 2.56 33.34
C ILE A 280 -14.07 3.02 34.79
N THR A 281 -13.19 2.61 35.70
CA THR A 281 -13.24 3.06 37.10
C THR A 281 -12.76 4.50 37.24
N ASP A 282 -13.11 5.18 38.34
CA ASP A 282 -12.61 6.54 38.62
C ASP A 282 -11.09 6.60 38.73
N GLU A 283 -10.47 5.53 39.22
CA GLU A 283 -9.01 5.37 39.29
C GLU A 283 -8.38 5.33 37.89
N VAL A 284 -8.91 4.49 36.99
CA VAL A 284 -8.46 4.41 35.59
C VAL A 284 -8.68 5.74 34.88
N ALA A 285 -9.84 6.37 35.07
CA ALA A 285 -10.12 7.69 34.49
C ALA A 285 -9.15 8.77 34.98
N THR A 286 -8.74 8.70 36.25
CA THR A 286 -7.74 9.62 36.84
C THR A 286 -6.36 9.40 36.22
N GLU A 287 -5.94 8.14 36.07
CA GLU A 287 -4.65 7.82 35.43
C GLU A 287 -4.63 8.24 33.96
N LEU A 288 -5.67 7.96 33.18
CA LEU A 288 -5.78 8.41 31.79
C LEU A 288 -5.75 9.95 31.67
N LYS A 289 -6.42 10.67 32.58
CA LYS A 289 -6.33 12.15 32.62
C LYS A 289 -4.92 12.64 32.93
N ARG A 290 -4.18 11.97 33.82
CA ARG A 290 -2.76 12.27 34.10
C ARG A 290 -1.92 12.12 32.85
N LEU A 291 -2.06 10.99 32.14
CA LEU A 291 -1.35 10.75 30.87
C LEU A 291 -1.70 11.81 29.82
N ARG A 292 -2.98 12.19 29.71
CA ARG A 292 -3.44 13.26 28.82
C ARG A 292 -2.74 14.60 29.10
N VAL A 293 -2.65 15.00 30.37
CA VAL A 293 -1.99 16.25 30.77
C VAL A 293 -0.50 16.22 30.41
N GLY A 294 0.18 15.10 30.68
CA GLY A 294 1.58 14.92 30.29
C GLY A 294 1.79 15.03 28.78
N ALA A 295 0.94 14.38 27.99
CA ALA A 295 1.00 14.44 26.53
C ALA A 295 0.72 15.86 25.99
N ILE A 296 -0.28 16.57 26.51
CA ILE A 296 -0.53 17.98 26.15
C ILE A 296 0.72 18.83 26.45
N GLY A 297 1.36 18.62 27.60
CA GLY A 297 2.59 19.32 27.96
C GLY A 297 3.73 19.13 26.94
N TRP A 298 3.88 17.94 26.38
CA TRP A 298 4.84 17.67 25.31
C TRP A 298 4.44 18.32 23.98
N LEU A 299 3.15 18.28 23.60
CA LEU A 299 2.70 18.97 22.38
C LEU A 299 2.96 20.47 22.41
N GLU A 300 2.71 21.12 23.54
CA GLU A 300 2.98 22.56 23.66
C GLU A 300 4.46 22.89 23.50
N ARG A 301 5.36 21.99 23.93
CA ARG A 301 6.80 22.13 23.68
C ARG A 301 7.12 21.99 22.19
N CYS A 302 6.58 20.97 21.52
CA CYS A 302 6.78 20.75 20.09
C CYS A 302 6.35 21.94 19.24
N ARG A 303 5.27 22.66 19.62
CA ARG A 303 4.77 23.82 18.86
C ARG A 303 5.75 24.98 18.73
N ALA A 304 6.69 25.10 19.67
CA ALA A 304 7.67 26.19 19.68
C ALA A 304 8.94 25.89 18.86
N LEU A 305 9.04 24.69 18.26
CA LEU A 305 10.29 24.14 17.74
C LEU A 305 10.13 23.69 16.29
N THR A 306 11.23 23.66 15.54
CA THR A 306 11.21 23.17 14.16
C THR A 306 11.15 21.64 14.19
N PRO A 307 10.23 20.99 13.44
CA PRO A 307 10.04 19.54 13.55
C PRO A 307 11.30 18.70 13.32
N MET A 308 12.21 19.14 12.45
CA MET A 308 13.42 18.37 12.10
C MET A 308 14.67 18.77 12.91
N ASP A 309 14.55 19.71 13.85
CA ASP A 309 15.70 20.10 14.68
C ASP A 309 16.08 18.95 15.63
N GLU A 310 17.38 18.89 15.94
CA GLU A 310 17.90 17.96 16.95
C GLU A 310 17.28 18.20 18.33
N VAL A 311 17.12 17.10 19.07
CA VAL A 311 16.68 17.13 20.47
C VAL A 311 17.90 16.96 21.38
N ASP A 312 18.04 17.84 22.38
CA ASP A 312 19.12 17.75 23.36
C ASP A 312 19.01 16.49 24.23
N ALA A 313 20.14 16.06 24.81
CA ALA A 313 20.24 14.80 25.55
C ALA A 313 19.31 14.74 26.79
N ASP A 314 19.13 15.86 27.49
CA ASP A 314 18.27 15.93 28.69
C ASP A 314 16.81 15.76 28.26
N THR A 315 16.41 16.42 27.17
CA THR A 315 15.07 16.27 26.60
C THR A 315 14.81 14.86 26.07
N LYS A 316 15.78 14.24 25.37
CA LYS A 316 15.69 12.83 24.93
C LYS A 316 15.42 11.89 26.11
N THR A 317 16.20 12.05 27.20
CA THR A 317 16.07 11.25 28.42
C THR A 317 14.73 11.47 29.12
N ALA A 318 14.30 12.74 29.23
CA ALA A 318 13.03 13.10 29.84
C ALA A 318 11.84 12.55 29.04
N PHE A 319 11.90 12.64 27.71
CA PHE A 319 10.85 12.13 26.83
C PHE A 319 10.70 10.62 26.92
N ARG A 320 11.82 9.88 26.87
CA ARG A 320 11.78 8.43 26.98
C ARG A 320 11.27 7.97 28.34
N SER A 321 11.70 8.62 29.41
CA SER A 321 11.21 8.33 30.76
C SER A 321 9.70 8.53 30.87
N TRP A 322 9.18 9.62 30.27
CA TRP A 322 7.75 9.87 30.19
C TRP A 322 7.02 8.79 29.36
N TRP A 323 7.56 8.42 28.20
CA TRP A 323 6.96 7.37 27.36
C TRP A 323 6.93 6.01 28.07
N LEU A 324 8.00 5.62 28.78
CA LEU A 324 8.02 4.40 29.59
C LEU A 324 7.00 4.44 30.73
N ASP A 325 6.79 5.59 31.38
CA ASP A 325 5.72 5.75 32.37
C ASP A 325 4.32 5.57 31.75
N VAL A 326 4.11 6.05 30.52
CA VAL A 326 2.86 5.80 29.77
C VAL A 326 2.66 4.30 29.55
N VAL A 327 3.69 3.58 29.09
CA VAL A 327 3.61 2.12 28.90
C VAL A 327 3.27 1.41 30.20
N GLN A 328 4.00 1.70 31.28
CA GLN A 328 3.76 1.09 32.60
C GLN A 328 2.36 1.41 33.14
N ALA A 329 1.84 2.61 32.89
CA ALA A 329 0.48 2.97 33.24
C ALA A 329 -0.54 2.09 32.50
N TYR A 330 -0.36 1.88 31.19
CA TYR A 330 -1.21 0.98 30.40
C TYR A 330 -1.11 -0.49 30.83
N GLU A 331 0.07 -0.95 31.27
CA GLU A 331 0.21 -2.28 31.87
C GLU A 331 -0.58 -2.42 33.17
N ARG A 332 -0.57 -1.40 34.04
CA ARG A 332 -1.33 -1.39 35.31
C ARG A 332 -2.85 -1.41 35.10
N ILE A 333 -3.34 -0.73 34.07
CA ILE A 333 -4.77 -0.64 33.75
C ILE A 333 -5.19 -1.65 32.67
N ASP A 334 -4.35 -2.64 32.35
CA ASP A 334 -4.64 -3.66 31.35
C ASP A 334 -6.00 -4.34 31.61
N ARG A 335 -6.73 -4.64 30.53
CA ARG A 335 -8.11 -5.18 30.55
C ARG A 335 -9.18 -4.28 31.17
N GLN A 336 -8.82 -3.10 31.70
CA GLN A 336 -9.77 -2.09 32.17
C GLN A 336 -10.06 -1.04 31.09
N VAL A 337 -9.22 -0.98 30.05
CA VAL A 337 -9.33 -0.08 28.89
C VAL A 337 -9.25 -0.90 27.59
N ARG A 338 -9.46 -0.27 26.43
CA ARG A 338 -9.39 -0.97 25.12
C ARG A 338 -7.95 -1.12 24.64
N THR A 339 -7.09 -0.16 24.98
CA THR A 339 -5.69 -0.14 24.55
C THR A 339 -4.83 -1.03 25.45
N TYR A 340 -4.08 -1.96 24.85
CA TYR A 340 -3.04 -2.71 25.54
C TYR A 340 -1.68 -2.03 25.38
N ALA A 341 -0.77 -2.24 26.34
CA ALA A 341 0.56 -1.62 26.33
C ALA A 341 1.39 -1.92 25.05
N GLY A 342 1.19 -3.11 24.46
CA GLY A 342 1.77 -3.46 23.16
C GLY A 342 1.39 -2.50 22.03
N GLN A 343 0.17 -1.93 22.03
CA GLN A 343 -0.23 -0.93 21.02
C GLN A 343 0.56 0.36 21.15
N ILE A 344 1.00 0.71 22.35
CA ILE A 344 1.84 1.91 22.57
C ILE A 344 3.22 1.71 21.94
N ALA A 345 3.76 0.49 22.02
CA ALA A 345 5.02 0.12 21.36
C ALA A 345 4.85 0.04 19.83
N GLU A 346 3.75 -0.55 19.34
CA GLU A 346 3.40 -0.55 17.91
C GLU A 346 3.28 0.88 17.37
N ASP A 347 2.58 1.77 18.09
CA ASP A 347 2.41 3.18 17.70
C ASP A 347 3.74 3.93 17.62
N LEU A 348 4.69 3.62 18.50
CA LEU A 348 6.04 4.16 18.41
C LEU A 348 6.75 3.67 17.14
N GLY A 349 6.66 2.38 16.81
CA GLY A 349 7.20 1.83 15.56
C GLY A 349 6.63 2.53 14.32
N TYR A 350 5.32 2.72 14.27
CA TYR A 350 4.67 3.47 13.18
C TYR A 350 5.13 4.94 13.11
N ALA A 351 5.30 5.61 14.26
CA ALA A 351 5.81 6.98 14.31
C ALA A 351 7.27 7.08 13.84
N ILE A 352 8.13 6.12 14.21
CA ILE A 352 9.51 6.01 13.73
C ILE A 352 9.52 5.86 12.20
N ASN A 353 8.75 4.92 11.68
CA ASN A 353 8.62 4.70 10.23
C ASN A 353 8.21 5.95 9.48
N HIS A 354 7.15 6.61 9.95
CA HIS A 354 6.66 7.82 9.31
C HIS A 354 7.69 8.97 9.39
N THR A 355 8.41 9.08 10.50
CA THR A 355 9.48 10.08 10.68
C THR A 355 10.63 9.83 9.71
N ILE A 356 11.09 8.59 9.55
CA ILE A 356 12.17 8.26 8.60
C ILE A 356 11.74 8.55 7.16
N ARG A 357 10.49 8.26 6.79
CA ARG A 357 9.96 8.65 5.48
C ARG A 357 9.97 10.17 5.30
N CYS A 358 9.59 10.94 6.33
CA CYS A 358 9.70 12.41 6.30
C CYS A 358 11.16 12.87 6.12
N MET A 359 12.11 12.24 6.82
CA MET A 359 13.56 12.50 6.70
C MET A 359 14.03 12.26 5.26
N ALA A 360 13.71 11.10 4.68
CA ALA A 360 14.08 10.75 3.30
C ALA A 360 13.57 11.76 2.25
N THR A 361 12.46 12.47 2.53
CA THR A 361 11.97 13.54 1.64
C THR A 361 12.68 14.88 1.77
N GLN A 362 13.60 15.06 2.72
CA GLN A 362 14.38 16.30 2.88
C GLN A 362 15.67 16.30 2.02
N GLY A 363 16.21 15.12 1.69
CA GLY A 363 17.42 14.97 0.89
C GLY A 363 18.13 13.63 1.17
N ASP A 364 19.17 13.33 0.38
CA ASP A 364 19.87 12.03 0.43
C ASP A 364 20.55 11.79 1.79
N ASP A 365 21.12 12.83 2.40
CA ASP A 365 21.86 12.73 3.66
C ASP A 365 20.95 12.82 4.90
N ALA A 366 19.67 13.16 4.73
CA ALA A 366 18.78 13.42 5.86
C ALA A 366 18.45 12.15 6.69
N CYS A 367 18.69 10.97 6.12
CA CYS A 367 18.55 9.69 6.82
C CYS A 367 19.80 9.30 7.61
N ASP A 368 20.94 10.00 7.48
CA ASP A 368 22.18 9.67 8.20
C ASP A 368 22.02 9.84 9.73
N ASP A 369 21.07 10.68 10.15
CA ASP A 369 20.72 10.91 11.55
C ASP A 369 19.71 9.89 12.10
N ALA A 370 19.13 9.05 11.24
CA ALA A 370 18.25 7.96 11.65
C ALA A 370 19.07 6.70 12.00
N PRO A 371 18.65 5.89 12.99
CA PRO A 371 19.39 4.68 13.28
C PRO A 371 19.39 3.74 12.08
N PHE A 372 20.60 3.33 11.67
CA PHE A 372 20.85 2.54 10.46
C PHE A 372 19.95 1.31 10.36
N GLU A 373 19.69 0.63 11.47
CA GLU A 373 18.84 -0.56 11.47
C GLU A 373 17.40 -0.28 11.02
N TYR A 374 16.83 0.88 11.33
CA TYR A 374 15.48 1.24 10.89
C TYR A 374 15.44 1.65 9.43
N VAL A 375 16.43 2.42 8.98
CA VAL A 375 16.56 2.78 7.55
C VAL A 375 16.72 1.50 6.73
N ALA A 376 17.65 0.63 7.11
CA ALA A 376 17.87 -0.65 6.46
C ALA A 376 16.65 -1.59 6.55
N ASN A 377 15.83 -1.51 7.61
CA ASN A 377 14.59 -2.27 7.67
C ASN A 377 13.52 -1.72 6.73
N LEU A 378 13.35 -0.40 6.67
CA LEU A 378 12.41 0.25 5.76
C LEU A 378 12.80 -0.01 4.30
N GLU A 379 14.08 0.13 3.96
CA GLU A 379 14.61 -0.24 2.66
C GLU A 379 14.30 -1.71 2.35
N ARG A 380 14.57 -2.62 3.29
CA ARG A 380 14.30 -4.06 3.11
C ARG A 380 12.82 -4.40 2.95
N GLN A 381 11.91 -3.70 3.64
CA GLN A 381 10.46 -3.86 3.46
C GLN A 381 10.03 -3.44 2.04
N ASN A 382 10.69 -2.42 1.49
CA ASN A 382 10.41 -1.89 0.16
C ASN A 382 11.19 -2.63 -0.94
N HIS A 383 12.28 -3.31 -0.56
CA HIS A 383 13.11 -4.09 -1.44
C HIS A 383 12.45 -5.43 -1.76
N TRP A 384 12.01 -5.57 -3.00
CA TRP A 384 11.35 -6.79 -3.44
C TRP A 384 12.29 -7.98 -3.45
N LYS A 385 11.89 -9.02 -2.74
CA LYS A 385 12.53 -10.33 -2.75
C LYS A 385 11.66 -11.29 -3.54
N ALA A 386 12.30 -12.16 -4.32
CA ALA A 386 11.57 -13.24 -4.94
C ALA A 386 10.92 -14.11 -3.85
N PRO A 387 9.65 -14.51 -4.01
CA PRO A 387 8.96 -15.33 -3.03
C PRO A 387 9.61 -16.71 -2.89
N THR A 388 9.43 -17.31 -1.72
CA THR A 388 9.81 -18.72 -1.47
C THR A 388 8.85 -19.68 -2.15
N VAL A 389 9.29 -20.93 -2.41
CA VAL A 389 8.44 -22.02 -2.93
C VAL A 389 7.16 -22.21 -2.12
N GLU A 390 7.25 -22.10 -0.79
CA GLU A 390 6.09 -22.18 0.10
C GLU A 390 5.08 -21.04 -0.14
N GLU A 391 5.55 -19.81 -0.39
CA GLU A 391 4.70 -18.66 -0.72
C GLU A 391 4.07 -18.78 -2.11
N GLY A 392 4.81 -19.32 -3.10
CA GLY A 392 4.28 -19.52 -4.46
C GLY A 392 3.16 -20.55 -4.56
N GLN A 393 3.10 -21.52 -3.65
CA GLN A 393 1.99 -22.50 -3.62
C GLN A 393 0.62 -21.85 -3.42
N ARG A 394 0.57 -20.63 -2.87
CA ARG A 394 -0.69 -19.95 -2.56
C ARG A 394 -0.97 -18.74 -3.45
N ARG A 395 -0.04 -18.28 -4.29
CA ARG A 395 -0.04 -16.91 -4.89
C ARG A 395 -0.19 -15.75 -3.90
N HIS A 396 -0.23 -16.03 -2.60
CA HIS A 396 -0.14 -15.03 -1.54
C HIS A 396 1.32 -14.84 -1.20
N PHE A 397 1.95 -13.90 -1.89
CA PHE A 397 3.31 -13.52 -1.59
C PHE A 397 3.31 -12.59 -0.38
N GLY A 398 4.18 -12.88 0.60
CA GLY A 398 4.41 -11.97 1.74
C GLY A 398 5.07 -10.65 1.30
N THR A 399 5.65 -10.61 0.11
CA THR A 399 6.16 -9.41 -0.56
C THR A 399 5.05 -8.77 -1.39
N ALA A 400 4.84 -7.46 -1.25
CA ALA A 400 3.91 -6.75 -2.11
C ALA A 400 4.43 -6.72 -3.55
N LEU A 401 3.74 -7.40 -4.47
CA LEU A 401 4.02 -7.35 -5.90
C LEU A 401 3.05 -6.39 -6.59
N HIS A 402 3.60 -5.32 -7.14
CA HIS A 402 2.88 -4.40 -8.02
C HIS A 402 3.14 -4.76 -9.48
N GLN A 403 2.12 -4.68 -10.33
CA GLN A 403 2.18 -5.22 -11.68
C GLN A 403 1.39 -4.38 -12.67
N MET A 404 1.80 -4.37 -13.94
CA MET A 404 0.96 -3.99 -15.08
C MET A 404 0.88 -5.16 -16.06
N LEU A 405 -0.25 -5.27 -16.76
CA LEU A 405 -0.51 -6.33 -17.74
C LEU A 405 -0.45 -7.72 -17.08
N GLY A 406 -0.51 -8.80 -17.88
CA GLY A 406 -0.63 -10.15 -17.34
C GLY A 406 -2.02 -10.45 -16.78
N TYR A 407 -2.09 -11.45 -15.91
CA TYR A 407 -3.29 -11.91 -15.22
C TYR A 407 -3.51 -11.19 -13.87
N GLY A 408 -2.42 -10.79 -13.21
CA GLY A 408 -2.46 -10.25 -11.86
C GLY A 408 -2.62 -11.34 -10.79
N SER A 409 -2.77 -10.89 -9.55
CA SER A 409 -2.99 -11.74 -8.38
C SER A 409 -3.92 -11.04 -7.40
N GLY A 410 -4.75 -11.79 -6.70
CA GLY A 410 -5.65 -11.28 -5.67
C GLY A 410 -6.03 -12.39 -4.69
N PRO A 411 -6.43 -12.03 -3.46
CA PRO A 411 -6.92 -13.00 -2.47
C PRO A 411 -8.32 -13.55 -2.80
N GLN A 412 -9.07 -12.92 -3.71
CA GLN A 412 -10.44 -13.30 -4.04
C GLN A 412 -10.60 -13.49 -5.57
N ASP A 413 -11.75 -13.15 -6.15
CA ASP A 413 -12.15 -13.56 -7.50
C ASP A 413 -12.01 -12.45 -8.57
N ALA A 414 -11.46 -11.28 -8.27
CA ALA A 414 -11.31 -10.17 -9.22
C ALA A 414 -10.52 -10.56 -10.46
N THR A 415 -9.44 -11.32 -10.32
CA THR A 415 -8.64 -11.78 -11.48
C THR A 415 -9.40 -12.77 -12.35
N GLU A 416 -10.32 -13.55 -11.78
CA GLU A 416 -11.22 -14.45 -12.53
C GLU A 416 -12.30 -13.64 -13.25
N VAL A 417 -12.92 -12.68 -12.55
CA VAL A 417 -13.99 -11.83 -13.07
C VAL A 417 -13.51 -10.96 -14.22
N HIS A 418 -12.28 -10.45 -14.13
CA HIS A 418 -11.65 -9.55 -15.10
C HIS A 418 -10.67 -10.26 -16.05
N LEU A 419 -10.78 -11.59 -16.22
CA LEU A 419 -9.86 -12.38 -17.04
C LEU A 419 -9.81 -11.91 -18.51
N GLU A 420 -10.92 -11.38 -19.03
CA GLU A 420 -11.02 -10.88 -20.41
C GLU A 420 -10.54 -9.42 -20.55
N ASP A 421 -10.49 -8.68 -19.44
CA ASP A 421 -10.01 -7.30 -19.41
C ASP A 421 -8.47 -7.24 -19.46
N MET A 422 -7.94 -6.02 -19.42
CA MET A 422 -6.52 -5.76 -19.32
C MET A 422 -6.21 -5.13 -17.95
N LEU A 423 -5.28 -5.74 -17.22
CA LEU A 423 -4.73 -5.16 -15.99
C LEU A 423 -3.87 -3.93 -16.33
N LEU A 424 -4.36 -2.72 -16.03
CA LEU A 424 -3.56 -1.50 -16.20
C LEU A 424 -2.53 -1.35 -15.08
N LEU A 425 -2.94 -1.62 -13.84
CA LEU A 425 -2.10 -1.50 -12.67
C LEU A 425 -2.67 -2.35 -11.53
N GLN A 426 -1.81 -3.09 -10.86
CA GLN A 426 -2.04 -3.76 -9.58
C GLN A 426 -1.12 -3.14 -8.54
N VAL A 427 -1.68 -2.80 -7.38
CA VAL A 427 -0.97 -2.30 -6.22
C VAL A 427 -1.37 -3.14 -5.02
N GLN A 428 -0.51 -4.08 -4.63
CA GLN A 428 -0.63 -4.77 -3.35
C GLN A 428 -0.24 -3.84 -2.20
N GLY A 429 -1.07 -3.78 -1.15
CA GLY A 429 -0.78 -2.99 0.05
C GLY A 429 0.34 -3.61 0.89
N ASP A 430 1.17 -2.77 1.48
CA ASP A 430 2.16 -3.18 2.48
C ASP A 430 2.31 -2.14 3.61
N ALA A 431 2.93 -2.54 4.71
CA ALA A 431 3.08 -1.68 5.89
C ALA A 431 3.94 -0.41 5.64
N ALA A 432 4.75 -0.42 4.59
CA ALA A 432 5.65 0.67 4.26
C ALA A 432 5.05 1.64 3.22
N PHE A 433 3.98 1.26 2.53
CA PHE A 433 3.40 2.01 1.41
C PHE A 433 1.94 1.63 1.14
N PHE A 434 1.08 2.66 1.05
CA PHE A 434 -0.37 2.49 0.91
C PHE A 434 -0.95 1.48 1.90
N ASP A 435 -0.66 1.72 3.18
CA ASP A 435 -1.27 1.05 4.33
C ASP A 435 -2.68 1.62 4.54
N TRP A 436 -3.49 1.57 3.47
CA TRP A 436 -4.90 1.92 3.45
C TRP A 436 -5.73 0.94 4.30
N HIS A 437 -5.12 -0.19 4.64
CA HIS A 437 -5.67 -1.21 5.51
C HIS A 437 -4.51 -1.93 6.19
N SER A 438 -4.55 -2.02 7.52
CA SER A 438 -3.50 -2.56 8.38
C SER A 438 -3.22 -4.07 8.23
N ASN A 439 -3.77 -4.70 7.19
CA ASN A 439 -3.57 -6.11 6.89
C ASN A 439 -2.74 -6.26 5.61
N ILE A 440 -1.56 -6.87 5.75
CA ILE A 440 -0.76 -7.34 4.63
C ILE A 440 -1.63 -8.34 3.86
N GLY A 441 -1.92 -8.07 2.59
CA GLY A 441 -2.69 -8.98 1.74
C GLY A 441 -3.82 -8.34 0.93
N CYS A 442 -4.12 -7.05 1.14
CA CYS A 442 -5.06 -6.39 0.26
C CYS A 442 -4.44 -6.00 -1.09
N VAL A 443 -5.21 -6.08 -2.16
CA VAL A 443 -4.75 -5.76 -3.52
C VAL A 443 -5.74 -4.82 -4.20
N LEU A 444 -5.24 -3.69 -4.71
CA LEU A 444 -5.98 -2.77 -5.57
C LEU A 444 -5.62 -3.07 -7.03
N HIS A 445 -6.61 -3.32 -7.89
CA HIS A 445 -6.41 -3.45 -9.33
C HIS A 445 -7.13 -2.34 -10.09
N PHE A 446 -6.65 -2.05 -11.29
CA PHE A 446 -7.30 -1.21 -12.28
C PHE A 446 -7.43 -1.99 -13.58
N TRP A 447 -8.67 -2.21 -14.03
CA TRP A 447 -9.01 -3.01 -15.19
C TRP A 447 -9.57 -2.14 -16.31
N ILE A 448 -9.22 -2.45 -17.56
CA ILE A 448 -9.78 -1.78 -18.73
C ILE A 448 -10.18 -2.80 -19.79
N ASP A 449 -11.32 -2.55 -20.44
CA ASP A 449 -11.71 -3.27 -21.65
C ASP A 449 -10.65 -3.06 -22.77
N ARG A 450 -10.43 -4.10 -23.58
CA ARG A 450 -9.38 -4.10 -24.61
C ARG A 450 -9.70 -3.17 -25.77
N ASP A 451 -10.95 -3.07 -26.17
CA ASP A 451 -11.38 -2.17 -27.24
C ASP A 451 -11.30 -0.71 -26.76
N ALA A 452 -11.66 -0.45 -25.50
CA ALA A 452 -11.50 0.86 -24.87
C ALA A 452 -10.02 1.29 -24.80
N LEU A 453 -9.11 0.38 -24.41
CA LEU A 453 -7.66 0.64 -24.43
C LEU A 453 -7.17 0.95 -25.85
N THR A 454 -7.63 0.21 -26.85
CA THR A 454 -7.28 0.45 -28.26
C THR A 454 -7.72 1.83 -28.75
N GLN A 455 -8.87 2.30 -28.25
CA GLN A 455 -9.43 3.62 -28.55
C GLN A 455 -8.85 4.74 -27.67
N LEU A 456 -7.97 4.41 -26.71
CA LEU A 456 -7.45 5.32 -25.69
C LEU A 456 -8.55 5.95 -24.83
N ASP A 457 -9.66 5.23 -24.65
CA ASP A 457 -10.77 5.65 -23.79
C ASP A 457 -10.63 5.02 -22.40
N PHE A 458 -10.12 5.81 -21.45
CA PHE A 458 -9.92 5.38 -20.07
C PHE A 458 -11.13 5.70 -19.16
N SER A 459 -12.25 6.17 -19.72
CA SER A 459 -13.43 6.56 -18.94
C SER A 459 -14.14 5.37 -18.28
N GLY A 460 -14.00 4.17 -18.86
CA GLY A 460 -14.60 2.92 -18.39
C GLY A 460 -13.71 2.06 -17.50
N VAL A 461 -12.57 2.58 -17.02
CA VAL A 461 -11.70 1.81 -16.11
C VAL A 461 -12.44 1.48 -14.82
N ALA A 462 -12.36 0.22 -14.42
CA ALA A 462 -12.88 -0.27 -13.14
C ALA A 462 -11.73 -0.48 -12.15
N ALA A 463 -12.00 -0.36 -10.85
CA ALA A 463 -11.07 -0.77 -9.81
C ALA A 463 -11.72 -1.80 -8.89
N THR A 464 -10.92 -2.79 -8.48
CA THR A 464 -11.28 -3.79 -7.47
C THR A 464 -10.33 -3.68 -6.30
N TYR A 465 -10.85 -3.84 -5.08
CA TYR A 465 -10.05 -3.89 -3.87
C TYR A 465 -10.43 -5.12 -3.05
N GLU A 466 -9.50 -6.06 -2.94
CA GLU A 466 -9.73 -7.35 -2.30
C GLU A 466 -8.81 -7.51 -1.10
N CYS A 467 -9.29 -8.15 -0.03
CA CYS A 467 -8.53 -8.46 1.18
C CYS A 467 -8.85 -9.88 1.66
N ASP A 468 -7.88 -10.52 2.33
CA ASP A 468 -8.04 -11.80 3.05
C ASP A 468 -8.81 -11.67 4.37
#